data_AF-A0AA39NLQ3-F1
#
_entry.id   AF-A0AA39NLQ3-F1
#
_cell.length_a   1.000
_cell.length_b   1.000
_cell.length_c   1.000
_cell.angle_alpha   90.00
_cell.angle_beta   90.00
_cell.angle_gamma   90.00
#
_symmetry.space_group_name_H-M   'P 1'
#
loop_
_entity.id
_entity.type
_entity.pdbx_description
1 polymer ?
#
loop_
_entity_poly.entity_id
_entity_poly.type
_entity_poly.pdbx_seq_one_letter_code
_entity_poly.pdbx_strand_id
1 'polypeptide(L)'
;MNSEPSSSSSSPITPTHPFAHARGLLEIIPNKIDVEEESRLYDELCTDDDDSPLRHGAIAVRPRSPSGAPSVFSRESIWLGDNSGESLAFARDVKISGWTNVGDKLGGAYVVYDCVIKTKEGTVIHCHKRYSSFVQLESALRRTLPRNQQHFIPRLPPKAPLARYRPAFLDQRRRMLQYWLSSILLHPDIGGCKAVRLWVMD
;
A
#
# COMPACT_ATOMS: atom_id res chain seq x y z
N MET A 1 64.47 29.45 32.07
CA MET A 1 64.64 28.12 32.69
C MET A 1 63.66 28.08 33.86
N ASN A 2 62.59 27.28 33.85
CA ASN A 2 62.51 25.81 33.71
C ASN A 2 63.02 25.14 35.00
N SER A 3 62.29 24.30 35.74
CA SER A 3 60.86 23.89 35.71
C SER A 3 60.48 23.46 37.17
N GLU A 4 59.43 22.73 37.58
CA GLU A 4 58.31 21.94 37.00
C GLU A 4 57.09 21.96 37.98
N PRO A 5 55.87 21.63 37.54
CA PRO A 5 54.83 21.06 38.40
C PRO A 5 54.60 19.56 38.11
N SER A 6 54.33 18.78 39.17
CA SER A 6 54.20 17.33 39.14
C SER A 6 52.99 16.81 38.33
N SER A 7 53.23 15.82 37.46
CA SER A 7 52.20 15.13 36.68
C SER A 7 51.54 13.99 37.49
N SER A 8 50.21 14.00 37.57
CA SER A 8 49.43 12.91 38.15
C SER A 8 49.27 11.76 37.16
N SER A 9 49.54 10.53 37.60
CA SER A 9 49.45 9.34 36.76
C SER A 9 48.00 8.93 36.48
N SER A 10 47.54 9.11 35.25
CA SER A 10 46.27 8.55 34.78
C SER A 10 46.40 7.04 34.52
N SER A 11 45.52 6.26 35.16
CA SER A 11 45.44 4.81 34.88
C SER A 11 44.76 4.55 33.54
N PRO A 12 45.25 3.60 32.72
CA PRO A 12 44.64 3.31 31.41
C PRO A 12 43.25 2.67 31.58
N ILE A 13 42.25 3.25 30.93
CA ILE A 13 40.88 2.72 30.91
C ILE A 13 40.86 1.49 29.99
N THR A 14 40.80 0.29 30.57
CA THR A 14 40.72 -0.95 29.80
C THR A 14 39.30 -1.16 29.25
N PRO A 15 39.12 -1.35 27.93
CA PRO A 15 37.80 -1.56 27.34
C PRO A 15 37.25 -2.92 27.76
N THR A 16 36.30 -2.89 28.69
CA THR A 16 35.67 -4.09 29.25
C THR A 16 34.68 -4.69 28.24
N HIS A 17 35.14 -5.62 27.41
CA HIS A 17 34.29 -6.34 26.46
C HIS A 17 33.32 -7.28 27.21
N PRO A 18 31.99 -7.09 27.10
CA PRO A 18 31.00 -7.85 27.88
C PRO A 18 30.93 -9.35 27.54
N PHE A 19 31.61 -9.79 26.48
CA PHE A 19 31.64 -11.17 26.02
C PHE A 19 33.01 -11.86 26.17
N ALA A 20 33.97 -11.25 26.88
CA ALA A 20 35.35 -11.75 26.99
C ALA A 20 35.51 -13.17 27.60
N HIS A 21 34.46 -13.70 28.25
CA HIS A 21 34.41 -15.06 28.80
C HIS A 21 33.27 -15.91 28.21
N ALA A 22 32.62 -15.47 27.13
CA ALA A 22 31.54 -16.21 26.50
C ALA A 22 32.08 -17.44 25.77
N ARG A 23 31.76 -18.64 26.29
CA ARG A 23 32.06 -19.95 25.66
C ARG A 23 30.88 -20.53 24.88
N GLY A 24 29.81 -19.76 24.68
CA GLY A 24 28.72 -20.11 23.77
C GLY A 24 29.18 -20.10 22.31
N LEU A 25 28.50 -20.87 21.46
CA LEU A 25 28.79 -20.90 20.03
C LEU A 25 28.52 -19.52 19.42
N LEU A 26 29.57 -18.82 19.00
CA LEU A 26 29.47 -17.56 18.27
C LEU A 26 29.11 -17.85 16.81
N GLU A 27 27.83 -18.06 16.53
CA GLU A 27 27.33 -18.08 15.16
C GLU A 27 27.49 -16.70 14.52
N ILE A 28 28.42 -16.61 13.57
CA ILE A 28 28.63 -15.42 12.77
C ILE A 28 27.48 -15.32 11.77
N ILE A 29 26.38 -14.69 12.18
CA ILE A 29 25.32 -14.27 11.26
C ILE A 29 25.99 -13.41 10.17
N PRO A 30 25.90 -13.78 8.88
CA PRO A 30 26.63 -13.09 7.84
C PRO A 30 26.13 -11.66 7.70
N ASN A 31 27.06 -10.68 7.76
CA ASN A 31 26.78 -9.23 7.58
C ASN A 31 26.43 -8.86 6.12
N LYS A 32 25.74 -9.74 5.41
CA LYS A 32 25.24 -9.57 4.04
C LYS A 32 23.79 -10.06 4.02
N ILE A 33 22.86 -9.16 4.34
CA ILE A 33 21.47 -9.32 3.90
C ILE A 33 21.48 -9.14 2.38
N ASP A 34 21.13 -10.20 1.66
CA ASP A 34 20.78 -10.10 0.25
C ASP A 34 19.40 -9.44 0.17
N VAL A 35 19.36 -8.23 -0.37
CA VAL A 35 18.13 -7.41 -0.42
C VAL A 35 17.10 -7.99 -1.42
N GLU A 36 17.53 -8.82 -2.37
CA GLU A 36 16.63 -9.49 -3.30
C GLU A 36 16.07 -10.79 -2.72
N GLU A 37 16.90 -11.61 -2.06
CA GLU A 37 16.40 -12.79 -1.34
C GLU A 37 15.50 -12.39 -0.16
N GLU A 38 15.86 -11.35 0.58
CA GLU A 38 15.03 -10.77 1.62
C GLU A 38 13.71 -10.21 1.05
N SER A 39 13.72 -9.54 -0.12
CA SER A 39 12.47 -9.06 -0.72
C SER A 39 11.54 -10.19 -1.15
N ARG A 40 12.09 -11.28 -1.72
CA ARG A 40 11.32 -12.49 -2.07
C ARG A 40 10.69 -13.13 -0.82
N LEU A 41 11.43 -13.25 0.28
CA LEU A 41 10.92 -13.77 1.56
C LEU A 41 9.80 -12.90 2.14
N TYR A 42 9.90 -11.57 2.02
CA TYR A 42 8.82 -10.67 2.45
C TYR A 42 7.60 -10.74 1.53
N ASP A 43 7.77 -10.98 0.23
CA ASP A 43 6.64 -11.15 -0.70
C ASP A 43 5.93 -12.50 -0.45
N GLU A 44 6.68 -13.59 -0.23
CA GLU A 44 6.18 -14.92 0.19
C GLU A 44 5.33 -14.83 1.47
N LEU A 45 5.91 -14.26 2.54
CA LEU A 45 5.21 -13.97 3.80
C LEU A 45 4.06 -12.96 3.70
N CYS A 46 3.83 -12.34 2.52
CA CYS A 46 2.67 -11.50 2.23
C CYS A 46 1.63 -12.19 1.33
N THR A 47 1.92 -13.39 0.78
CA THR A 47 1.01 -14.16 -0.08
C THR A 47 0.25 -15.28 0.61
N ASP A 48 0.74 -15.80 1.75
CA ASP A 48 0.27 -17.06 2.38
C ASP A 48 -1.17 -17.07 2.95
N ASP A 49 -1.91 -15.95 2.91
CA ASP A 49 -3.21 -15.78 3.61
C ASP A 49 -4.48 -16.06 2.75
N ASP A 50 -4.38 -16.35 1.43
CA ASP A 50 -5.59 -16.54 0.57
C ASP A 50 -5.45 -17.59 -0.57
N ASP A 51 -4.33 -18.34 -0.71
CA ASP A 51 -4.21 -19.40 -1.75
C ASP A 51 -3.69 -20.75 -1.21
N SER A 52 -4.60 -21.72 -1.08
CA SER A 52 -4.28 -23.14 -0.84
C SER A 52 -4.97 -24.03 -1.89
N PRO A 53 -4.48 -24.05 -3.14
CA PRO A 53 -5.09 -24.75 -4.25
C PRO A 53 -4.67 -26.24 -4.30
N LEU A 54 -5.09 -27.04 -3.32
CA LEU A 54 -5.01 -28.50 -3.41
C LEU A 54 -6.05 -29.08 -4.39
N ARG A 55 -6.02 -28.62 -5.64
CA ARG A 55 -6.65 -29.20 -6.85
C ARG A 55 -6.17 -28.47 -8.12
N HIS A 56 -6.24 -29.19 -9.25
CA HIS A 56 -5.87 -28.74 -10.61
C HIS A 56 -4.38 -28.75 -10.94
N GLY A 57 -3.78 -29.95 -10.88
CA GLY A 57 -2.60 -30.23 -11.71
C GLY A 57 -2.98 -30.24 -13.20
N ALA A 58 -2.72 -29.13 -13.90
CA ALA A 58 -2.71 -29.05 -15.35
C ALA A 58 -1.77 -27.92 -15.80
N ILE A 59 -0.85 -28.18 -16.72
CA ILE A 59 -0.01 -27.12 -17.31
C ILE A 59 -0.92 -26.24 -18.18
N ALA A 60 -1.18 -25.01 -17.72
CA ALA A 60 -1.99 -24.04 -18.44
C ALA A 60 -1.26 -23.51 -19.68
N VAL A 61 -1.32 -24.27 -20.77
CA VAL A 61 -0.86 -23.85 -22.10
C VAL A 61 -1.58 -22.55 -22.46
N ARG A 62 -0.81 -21.46 -22.63
CA ARG A 62 -1.34 -20.16 -23.06
C ARG A 62 -2.14 -20.35 -24.36
N PRO A 63 -3.43 -19.96 -24.41
CA PRO A 63 -4.16 -19.92 -25.67
C PRO A 63 -3.43 -19.02 -26.66
N ARG A 64 -3.10 -19.55 -27.85
CA ARG A 64 -2.68 -18.69 -28.96
C ARG A 64 -3.84 -17.77 -29.31
N SER A 65 -3.60 -16.46 -29.26
CA SER A 65 -4.55 -15.47 -29.75
C SER A 65 -4.97 -15.82 -31.19
N PRO A 66 -6.28 -15.82 -31.52
CA PRO A 66 -6.71 -16.01 -32.90
C PRO A 66 -6.14 -14.89 -33.77
N SER A 67 -5.82 -15.20 -35.03
CA SER A 67 -5.30 -14.22 -35.97
C SER A 67 -6.30 -13.07 -36.14
N GLY A 68 -5.83 -11.83 -36.03
CA GLY A 68 -6.70 -10.65 -35.98
C GLY A 68 -7.56 -10.49 -37.24
N ALA A 69 -8.84 -10.16 -37.04
CA ALA A 69 -9.69 -9.69 -38.13
C ALA A 69 -9.10 -8.39 -38.71
N PRO A 70 -9.14 -8.18 -40.04
CA PRO A 70 -8.62 -6.96 -40.65
C PRO A 70 -9.43 -5.75 -40.18
N SER A 71 -8.75 -4.80 -39.52
CA SER A 71 -9.35 -3.56 -39.02
C SER A 71 -9.80 -2.68 -40.20
N VAL A 72 -11.07 -2.76 -40.56
CA VAL A 72 -11.68 -1.85 -41.54
C VAL A 72 -11.63 -0.43 -40.97
N PHE A 73 -10.98 0.48 -41.69
CA PHE A 73 -10.75 1.86 -41.26
C PHE A 73 -12.09 2.60 -41.05
N SER A 74 -12.53 2.73 -39.80
CA SER A 74 -13.39 3.85 -39.40
C SER A 74 -12.52 5.12 -39.44
N ARG A 75 -12.49 5.75 -40.62
CA ARG A 75 -11.58 6.86 -40.94
C ARG A 75 -12.12 8.23 -40.52
N GLU A 76 -13.23 8.23 -39.80
CA GLU A 76 -13.80 9.36 -39.09
C GLU A 76 -13.59 9.13 -37.59
N SER A 77 -13.20 10.18 -36.89
CA SER A 77 -12.83 10.11 -35.48
C SER A 77 -14.04 9.72 -34.63
N ILE A 78 -13.98 8.55 -33.99
CA ILE A 78 -14.83 8.23 -32.84
C ILE A 78 -14.42 9.18 -31.71
N TRP A 79 -15.04 10.36 -31.69
CA TRP A 79 -15.07 11.21 -30.51
C TRP A 79 -15.85 10.43 -29.44
N LEU A 80 -15.13 9.75 -28.55
CA LEU A 80 -15.67 9.45 -27.24
C LEU A 80 -15.88 10.81 -26.56
N GLY A 81 -17.07 11.38 -26.74
CA GLY A 81 -17.49 12.58 -26.02
C GLY A 81 -17.26 12.34 -24.55
N ASP A 82 -16.61 13.30 -23.87
CA ASP A 82 -16.26 13.09 -22.47
C ASP A 82 -17.57 12.97 -21.68
N ASN A 83 -17.75 11.83 -21.01
CA ASN A 83 -19.01 11.48 -20.32
C ASN A 83 -19.11 12.23 -18.97
N SER A 84 -18.97 13.55 -19.05
CA SER A 84 -18.94 14.50 -17.95
C SER A 84 -20.32 15.00 -17.51
N GLY A 85 -21.35 14.83 -18.36
CA GLY A 85 -22.69 15.34 -18.12
C GLY A 85 -23.55 14.54 -17.14
N GLU A 86 -23.63 13.21 -17.29
CA GLU A 86 -24.77 12.43 -16.76
C GLU A 86 -24.41 11.27 -15.81
N SER A 87 -23.15 11.12 -15.41
CA SER A 87 -22.78 10.10 -14.43
C SER A 87 -23.39 10.40 -13.05
N LEU A 88 -24.20 9.47 -12.53
CA LEU A 88 -24.73 9.51 -11.16
C LEU A 88 -23.64 9.35 -10.08
N ALA A 89 -22.43 8.92 -10.47
CA ALA A 89 -21.27 8.75 -9.62
C ALA A 89 -20.89 10.05 -8.87
N PHE A 90 -20.27 9.88 -7.70
CA PHE A 90 -19.82 10.99 -6.86
C PHE A 90 -18.52 11.62 -7.39
N ALA A 91 -17.57 10.79 -7.83
CA ALA A 91 -16.30 11.22 -8.41
C ALA A 91 -16.21 10.90 -9.91
N ARG A 92 -15.54 11.78 -10.65
CA ARG A 92 -15.13 11.60 -12.06
C ARG A 92 -13.73 10.98 -12.17
N ASP A 93 -12.85 11.23 -11.20
CA ASP A 93 -11.47 10.72 -11.16
C ASP A 93 -10.98 10.58 -9.72
N VAL A 94 -10.10 9.62 -9.47
CA VAL A 94 -9.55 9.27 -8.15
C VAL A 94 -8.11 8.80 -8.31
N LYS A 95 -7.18 9.49 -7.65
CA LYS A 95 -5.76 9.17 -7.66
C LYS A 95 -5.20 9.22 -6.25
N ILE A 96 -4.43 8.21 -5.84
CA ILE A 96 -3.63 8.28 -4.61
C ILE A 96 -2.23 8.71 -5.03
N SER A 97 -1.84 9.94 -4.68
CA SER A 97 -0.64 10.59 -5.23
C SER A 97 0.66 9.96 -4.72
N GLY A 98 0.66 9.55 -3.45
CA GLY A 98 1.82 9.04 -2.72
C GLY A 98 1.43 8.66 -1.29
N TRP A 99 2.42 8.58 -0.42
CA TRP A 99 2.24 8.34 1.03
C TRP A 99 3.29 9.10 1.84
N THR A 100 2.98 9.37 3.11
CA THR A 100 3.90 9.97 4.07
C THR A 100 3.98 9.12 5.33
N ASN A 101 5.19 9.04 5.91
CA ASN A 101 5.39 8.51 7.26
C ASN A 101 5.22 9.67 8.25
N VAL A 102 4.39 9.48 9.27
CA VAL A 102 4.06 10.51 10.26
C VAL A 102 4.20 9.93 11.67
N GLY A 103 4.90 10.63 12.56
CA GLY A 103 5.20 10.18 13.92
C GLY A 103 6.68 9.85 14.13
N ASP A 104 7.13 9.89 15.39
CA ASP A 104 8.53 9.77 15.75
C ASP A 104 9.00 8.30 15.94
N LYS A 105 10.32 8.10 15.87
CA LYS A 105 11.04 6.82 15.93
C LYS A 105 10.79 6.03 17.21
N LEU A 106 10.36 6.69 18.29
CA LEU A 106 10.07 6.08 19.60
C LEU A 106 8.75 5.26 19.66
N GLY A 107 8.12 4.98 18.52
CA GLY A 107 7.00 4.02 18.41
C GLY A 107 5.68 4.59 17.90
N GLY A 108 5.63 5.89 17.57
CA GLY A 108 4.40 6.56 17.11
C GLY A 108 4.16 6.53 15.59
N ALA A 109 5.08 5.99 14.79
CA ALA A 109 5.08 6.14 13.33
C ALA A 109 3.95 5.36 12.62
N TYR A 110 3.15 6.07 11.81
CA TYR A 110 2.10 5.52 10.95
C TYR A 110 2.20 6.06 9.51
N VAL A 111 1.56 5.38 8.56
CA VAL A 111 1.51 5.80 7.15
C VAL A 111 0.17 6.46 6.82
N VAL A 112 0.24 7.58 6.10
CA VAL A 112 -0.90 8.32 5.54
C VAL A 112 -0.79 8.31 4.02
N TYR A 113 -1.91 8.16 3.32
CA TYR A 113 -2.02 8.26 1.86
C TYR A 113 -2.73 9.56 1.48
N ASP A 114 -2.17 10.35 0.56
CA ASP A 114 -2.85 11.51 -0.03
C ASP A 114 -3.75 11.04 -1.18
N CYS A 115 -5.06 11.19 -0.99
CA CYS A 115 -6.09 10.75 -1.90
C CYS A 115 -6.75 11.96 -2.56
N VAL A 116 -6.44 12.15 -3.84
CA VAL A 116 -6.93 13.24 -4.69
C VAL A 116 -8.18 12.75 -5.43
N ILE A 117 -9.33 13.31 -5.08
CA ILE A 117 -10.65 12.95 -5.63
C ILE A 117 -11.18 14.14 -6.42
N LYS A 118 -11.46 13.94 -7.71
CA LYS A 118 -12.18 14.93 -8.52
C LYS A 118 -13.66 14.60 -8.52
N THR A 119 -14.47 15.45 -7.90
CA THR A 119 -15.93 15.35 -7.95
C THR A 119 -16.44 15.56 -9.39
N LYS A 120 -17.67 15.13 -9.68
CA LYS A 120 -18.32 15.42 -10.97
C LYS A 120 -18.48 16.93 -11.25
N GLU A 121 -18.60 17.74 -10.21
CA GLU A 121 -18.73 19.21 -10.26
C GLU A 121 -17.38 19.92 -10.55
N GLY A 122 -16.29 19.17 -10.73
CA GLY A 122 -14.97 19.69 -11.04
C GLY A 122 -14.13 20.08 -9.81
N THR A 123 -14.75 20.19 -8.62
CA THR A 123 -14.04 20.41 -7.36
C THR A 123 -13.09 19.24 -7.07
N VAL A 124 -11.81 19.57 -6.82
CA VAL A 124 -10.78 18.61 -6.41
C VAL A 124 -10.66 18.63 -4.89
N ILE A 125 -10.80 17.46 -4.27
CA ILE A 125 -10.70 17.25 -2.82
C ILE A 125 -9.41 16.47 -2.56
N HIS A 126 -8.60 16.96 -1.62
CA HIS A 126 -7.43 16.26 -1.09
C HIS A 126 -7.76 15.72 0.30
N CYS A 127 -7.76 14.40 0.49
CA CYS A 127 -8.04 13.77 1.77
C CYS A 127 -6.90 12.84 2.21
N HIS A 128 -6.46 13.01 3.46
CA HIS A 128 -5.25 12.38 4.00
C HIS A 128 -5.63 11.19 4.91
N LYS A 129 -5.58 9.97 4.38
CA LYS A 129 -6.19 8.79 5.01
C LYS A 129 -5.18 7.67 5.31
N ARG A 130 -5.23 7.11 6.52
CA ARG A 130 -4.45 5.92 6.91
C ARG A 130 -5.13 4.66 6.38
N TYR A 131 -4.41 3.58 6.12
CA TYR A 131 -5.01 2.29 5.70
C TYR A 131 -6.19 1.83 6.60
N SER A 132 -6.13 2.09 7.90
CA SER A 132 -7.20 1.77 8.85
C SER A 132 -8.54 2.45 8.53
N SER A 133 -8.56 3.66 7.96
CA SER A 133 -9.82 4.32 7.59
C SER A 133 -10.44 3.73 6.33
N PHE A 134 -9.66 3.13 5.43
CA PHE A 134 -10.21 2.36 4.30
C PHE A 134 -10.96 1.11 4.82
N VAL A 135 -10.40 0.41 5.80
CA VAL A 135 -11.07 -0.72 6.49
C VAL A 135 -12.35 -0.27 7.18
N GLN A 136 -12.36 0.92 7.80
CA GLN A 136 -13.56 1.51 8.39
C GLN A 136 -14.62 1.87 7.32
N LEU A 137 -14.21 2.39 6.16
CA LEU A 137 -15.10 2.67 5.03
C LEU A 137 -15.70 1.38 4.45
N GLU A 138 -14.89 0.35 4.21
CA GLU A 138 -15.40 -0.96 3.76
C GLU A 138 -16.43 -1.52 4.77
N SER A 139 -16.07 -1.46 6.06
CA SER A 139 -16.94 -1.92 7.15
C SER A 139 -18.20 -1.08 7.28
N ALA A 140 -18.18 0.21 6.92
CA ALA A 140 -19.37 1.06 6.86
C ALA A 140 -20.24 0.70 5.66
N LEU A 141 -19.65 0.62 4.46
CA LEU A 141 -20.31 0.23 3.22
C LEU A 141 -21.03 -1.12 3.35
N ARG A 142 -20.35 -2.16 3.85
CA ARG A 142 -20.95 -3.49 4.07
C ARG A 142 -22.08 -3.49 5.12
N ARG A 143 -22.15 -2.50 6.01
CA ARG A 143 -23.26 -2.32 6.97
C ARG A 143 -24.42 -1.47 6.42
N THR A 144 -24.14 -0.49 5.56
CA THR A 144 -25.17 0.44 5.05
C THR A 144 -25.77 0.04 3.71
N LEU A 145 -25.08 -0.77 2.91
CA LEU A 145 -25.55 -1.16 1.58
C LEU A 145 -26.47 -2.40 1.62
N PRO A 146 -27.58 -2.38 0.86
CA PRO A 146 -28.40 -3.56 0.57
C PRO A 146 -27.58 -4.78 0.12
N ARG A 147 -28.00 -5.99 0.50
CA ARG A 147 -27.28 -7.24 0.23
C ARG A 147 -26.94 -7.43 -1.26
N ASN A 148 -27.83 -7.02 -2.17
CA ASN A 148 -27.63 -7.08 -3.61
C ASN A 148 -26.52 -6.15 -4.13
N GLN A 149 -26.12 -5.11 -3.40
CA GLN A 149 -25.01 -4.21 -3.77
C GLN A 149 -23.67 -4.57 -3.09
N GLN A 150 -23.66 -5.42 -2.07
CA GLN A 150 -22.43 -5.74 -1.32
C GLN A 150 -21.37 -6.52 -2.14
N HIS A 151 -21.77 -7.13 -3.25
CA HIS A 151 -20.87 -7.85 -4.16
C HIS A 151 -20.05 -6.91 -5.07
N PHE A 152 -20.47 -5.66 -5.25
CA PHE A 152 -19.70 -4.63 -5.96
C PHE A 152 -18.57 -4.02 -5.11
N ILE A 153 -18.43 -4.40 -3.83
CA ILE A 153 -17.39 -3.89 -2.94
C ILE A 153 -16.16 -4.81 -3.04
N PRO A 154 -15.08 -4.42 -3.74
CA PRO A 154 -13.88 -5.24 -3.86
C PRO A 154 -13.23 -5.51 -2.49
N ARG A 155 -12.47 -6.61 -2.38
CA ARG A 155 -11.65 -6.92 -1.20
C ARG A 155 -10.56 -5.83 -1.03
N LEU A 156 -10.31 -5.39 0.21
CA LEU A 156 -9.16 -4.53 0.50
C LEU A 156 -7.82 -5.27 0.38
N PRO A 157 -6.70 -4.56 0.14
CA PRO A 157 -5.36 -5.17 0.16
C PRO A 157 -5.05 -5.76 1.55
N PRO A 158 -4.32 -6.89 1.63
CA PRO A 158 -4.06 -7.58 2.89
C PRO A 158 -3.26 -6.75 3.89
N LYS A 159 -3.40 -7.14 5.17
CA LYS A 159 -2.71 -6.52 6.30
C LYS A 159 -1.35 -7.16 6.55
N ALA A 160 -0.35 -6.95 5.68
CA ALA A 160 1.02 -7.28 6.06
C ALA A 160 1.49 -6.32 7.19
N PRO A 161 1.80 -6.80 8.41
CA PRO A 161 2.31 -5.96 9.48
C PRO A 161 3.84 -5.81 9.41
N LEU A 162 4.53 -6.81 8.83
CA LEU A 162 5.98 -6.88 8.77
C LEU A 162 6.55 -5.88 7.73
N ALA A 163 5.97 -5.84 6.53
CA ALA A 163 6.40 -4.94 5.45
C ALA A 163 5.94 -3.47 5.62
N ARG A 164 5.32 -3.09 6.75
CA ARG A 164 4.51 -1.86 6.92
C ARG A 164 5.19 -0.51 6.64
N TYR A 165 6.52 -0.45 6.59
CA TYR A 165 7.29 0.76 6.24
C TYR A 165 8.15 0.61 4.97
N ARG A 166 8.15 -0.56 4.29
CA ARG A 166 8.93 -0.79 3.07
C ARG A 166 8.37 0.03 1.90
N PRO A 167 9.15 0.85 1.18
CA PRO A 167 8.61 1.74 0.15
C PRO A 167 7.99 1.00 -1.04
N ALA A 168 8.55 -0.14 -1.45
CA ALA A 168 7.97 -0.98 -2.51
C ALA A 168 6.58 -1.51 -2.13
N PHE A 169 6.45 -2.05 -0.92
CA PHE A 169 5.17 -2.51 -0.37
C PHE A 169 4.16 -1.36 -0.24
N LEU A 170 4.61 -0.18 0.18
CA LEU A 170 3.73 0.99 0.29
C LEU A 170 3.24 1.52 -1.05
N ASP A 171 4.05 1.47 -2.13
CA ASP A 171 3.58 1.78 -3.48
C ASP A 171 2.63 0.71 -4.04
N GLN A 172 2.93 -0.58 -3.82
CA GLN A 172 2.03 -1.65 -4.25
C GLN A 172 0.67 -1.55 -3.55
N ARG A 173 0.67 -1.35 -2.22
CA ARG A 173 -0.55 -1.05 -1.46
C ARG A 173 -1.23 0.23 -1.95
N ARG A 174 -0.48 1.30 -2.27
CA ARG A 174 -1.05 2.55 -2.85
C ARG A 174 -1.80 2.28 -4.16
N ARG A 175 -1.21 1.50 -5.08
CA ARG A 175 -1.83 1.12 -6.36
C ARG A 175 -3.14 0.35 -6.14
N MET A 176 -3.12 -0.66 -5.26
CA MET A 176 -4.30 -1.47 -4.96
C MET A 176 -5.39 -0.66 -4.22
N LEU A 177 -5.01 0.21 -3.27
CA LEU A 177 -5.94 1.13 -2.60
C LEU A 177 -6.55 2.15 -3.59
N GLN A 178 -5.77 2.64 -4.56
CA GLN A 178 -6.30 3.53 -5.59
C GLN A 178 -7.34 2.81 -6.43
N TYR A 179 -7.04 1.62 -6.95
CA TYR A 179 -8.00 0.81 -7.70
C TYR A 179 -9.29 0.55 -6.89
N TRP A 180 -9.14 0.09 -5.64
CA TRP A 180 -10.25 -0.15 -4.72
C TRP A 180 -11.13 1.10 -4.49
N LEU A 181 -10.50 2.25 -4.25
CA LEU A 181 -11.20 3.51 -4.03
C LEU A 181 -11.87 4.04 -5.31
N SER A 182 -11.21 3.93 -6.47
CA SER A 182 -11.80 4.24 -7.77
C SER A 182 -13.05 3.39 -8.03
N SER A 183 -13.00 2.07 -7.82
CA SER A 183 -14.15 1.16 -7.98
C SER A 183 -15.35 1.54 -7.11
N ILE A 184 -15.13 2.19 -5.96
CA ILE A 184 -16.19 2.59 -5.02
C ILE A 184 -16.72 3.99 -5.34
N LEU A 185 -15.85 4.97 -5.61
CA LEU A 185 -16.25 6.37 -5.80
C LEU A 185 -16.82 6.67 -7.20
N LEU A 186 -16.40 5.92 -8.23
CA LEU A 186 -16.92 6.03 -9.60
C LEU A 186 -18.18 5.15 -9.83
N HIS A 187 -18.54 4.27 -8.89
CA HIS A 187 -19.79 3.51 -8.98
C HIS A 187 -20.99 4.46 -8.76
N PRO A 188 -22.04 4.44 -9.61
CA PRO A 188 -23.18 5.36 -9.50
C PRO A 188 -23.85 5.28 -8.12
N ASP A 189 -24.38 4.11 -7.73
CA ASP A 189 -25.10 3.94 -6.47
C ASP A 189 -24.20 4.10 -5.23
N ILE A 190 -23.04 3.44 -5.24
CA ILE A 190 -22.18 3.29 -4.06
C ILE A 190 -21.38 4.57 -3.77
N GLY A 191 -20.81 5.21 -4.79
CA GLY A 191 -20.08 6.47 -4.63
C GLY A 191 -20.97 7.58 -4.08
N GLY A 192 -22.25 7.59 -4.48
CA GLY A 192 -23.23 8.56 -3.99
C GLY A 192 -23.60 8.44 -2.51
N CYS A 193 -23.23 7.36 -1.81
CA CYS A 193 -23.77 7.04 -0.48
C CYS A 193 -23.23 7.93 0.67
N LYS A 194 -23.99 8.03 1.77
CA LYS A 194 -23.63 8.87 2.93
C LYS A 194 -22.31 8.44 3.60
N ALA A 195 -21.98 7.15 3.62
CA ALA A 195 -20.75 6.64 4.22
C ALA A 195 -19.50 7.14 3.46
N VAL A 196 -19.54 7.12 2.13
CA VAL A 196 -18.50 7.70 1.26
C VAL A 196 -18.38 9.20 1.49
N ARG A 197 -19.48 9.96 1.41
CA ARG A 197 -19.43 11.43 1.54
C ARG A 197 -18.87 11.88 2.88
N LEU A 198 -19.21 11.20 3.98
CA LEU A 198 -18.64 11.48 5.29
C LEU A 198 -17.13 11.16 5.31
N TRP A 199 -16.71 10.00 4.82
CA TRP A 199 -15.29 9.60 4.82
C TRP A 199 -14.40 10.52 3.98
N VAL A 200 -14.93 11.13 2.91
CA VAL A 200 -14.19 12.08 2.04
C VAL A 200 -14.05 13.47 2.67
N MET A 201 -14.93 13.84 3.62
CA MET A 201 -14.97 15.17 4.25
C MET A 201 -14.43 15.19 5.70
N ASP A 202 -14.27 14.01 6.30
CA ASP A 202 -13.45 13.71 7.49
C ASP A 202 -11.94 13.78 7.18
#